data_AF-E9MW21-F1
#
_entry.id   AF-E9MW21-F1
#
_cell.length_a   1.000
_cell.length_b   1.000
_cell.length_c   1.000
_cell.angle_alpha   90.00
_cell.angle_beta   90.00
_cell.angle_gamma   90.00
#
_symmetry.space_group_name_H-M   'P 1'
#
loop_
_entity.id
_entity.type
_entity.pdbx_description
1 polymer ?
#
loop_
_entity_poly.entity_id
_entity_poly.type
_entity_poly.pdbx_seq_one_letter_code
_entity_poly.pdbx_strand_id
1 'polypeptide(L)'
;MAARAVIILLLIAPIAGDGAPFIGKHRISAALDSPLSSLFKWVSKSPPKNPQTEASLVRFESGYLVETIADGNRLGLTPHAIRVSPDGELIAVDSVNSNIVRITPPLSAFSRGRLVAGSFQGRSGLIDGKPSEARFNQPRGVAVDRRGNIYVADVSNLAIRKIGDSGVSTIAGGKAGAAGFRDGPSEEARFSADFDVVYVKSLCSLLVVDRGNAALRKIFLHDDDCTQDFSSVGFSDIL
;
A
#
# COMPACT_ATOMS: atom_id res chain seq x y z
N MET A 1 -17.88 -1.13 54.49
CA MET A 1 -19.13 -0.72 55.15
C MET A 1 -20.23 -0.74 54.10
N ALA A 2 -21.27 -1.54 54.34
CA ALA A 2 -22.58 -1.64 53.66
C ALA A 2 -22.64 -2.04 52.16
N ALA A 3 -23.02 -3.31 51.97
CA ALA A 3 -23.60 -3.90 50.77
C ALA A 3 -25.07 -3.46 50.56
N ARG A 4 -25.56 -3.50 49.32
CA ARG A 4 -26.97 -3.81 49.02
C ARG A 4 -27.09 -4.60 47.71
N ALA A 5 -27.35 -5.89 47.85
CA ALA A 5 -27.95 -6.75 46.84
C ALA A 5 -29.48 -6.70 46.99
N VAL A 6 -30.23 -6.75 45.88
CA VAL A 6 -31.58 -7.30 45.85
C VAL A 6 -31.74 -8.13 44.58
N ILE A 7 -31.86 -9.43 44.78
CA ILE A 7 -32.34 -10.45 43.85
C ILE A 7 -33.83 -10.61 44.15
N ILE A 8 -34.71 -10.62 43.13
CA ILE A 8 -35.92 -11.45 43.15
C ILE A 8 -36.10 -12.11 41.77
N LEU A 9 -36.15 -13.43 41.86
CA LEU A 9 -36.39 -14.51 40.90
C LEU A 9 -37.89 -14.89 41.10
N LEU A 10 -38.72 -15.25 40.12
CA LEU A 10 -38.95 -16.66 39.69
C LEU A 10 -40.31 -16.77 38.94
N LEU A 11 -40.34 -17.66 37.91
CA LEU A 11 -41.32 -18.75 37.66
C LEU A 11 -42.77 -18.41 37.20
N ILE A 12 -43.51 -19.16 36.34
CA ILE A 12 -43.53 -20.57 35.87
C ILE A 12 -44.13 -20.64 34.43
N ALA A 13 -43.73 -21.66 33.66
CA ALA A 13 -44.20 -22.09 32.33
C ALA A 13 -45.50 -22.97 32.37
N PRO A 14 -45.72 -23.98 31.49
CA PRO A 14 -46.28 -23.96 30.13
C PRO A 14 -47.58 -24.82 30.01
N ILE A 15 -48.28 -24.81 28.86
CA ILE A 15 -49.20 -25.90 28.48
C ILE A 15 -49.11 -26.20 26.97
N ALA A 16 -48.85 -27.47 26.66
CA ALA A 16 -49.00 -28.11 25.35
C ALA A 16 -50.35 -28.87 25.28
N GLY A 17 -50.88 -29.13 24.08
CA GLY A 17 -52.06 -29.98 23.90
C GLY A 17 -52.39 -30.30 22.44
N ASP A 18 -52.18 -31.56 22.08
CA ASP A 18 -52.48 -32.28 20.83
C ASP A 18 -53.98 -32.35 20.45
N GLY A 19 -54.27 -32.73 19.19
CA GLY A 19 -55.52 -33.41 18.83
C GLY A 19 -55.95 -33.38 17.36
N ALA A 20 -55.70 -34.47 16.62
CA ALA A 20 -56.18 -34.78 15.26
C ALA A 20 -57.60 -35.45 15.27
N PRO A 21 -58.03 -36.30 14.30
CA PRO A 21 -58.43 -36.11 12.88
C PRO A 21 -59.86 -36.67 12.55
N PHE A 22 -60.42 -36.49 11.32
CA PHE A 22 -61.17 -37.53 10.53
C PHE A 22 -61.74 -37.05 9.15
N ILE A 23 -61.18 -37.60 8.06
CA ILE A 23 -61.76 -38.32 6.88
C ILE A 23 -62.88 -37.73 5.98
N GLY A 24 -62.57 -37.72 4.67
CA GLY A 24 -63.52 -37.92 3.55
C GLY A 24 -62.77 -38.19 2.23
N LYS A 25 -62.73 -39.46 1.79
CA LYS A 25 -62.07 -39.95 0.56
C LYS A 25 -62.98 -39.80 -0.67
N HIS A 26 -62.40 -39.55 -1.85
CA HIS A 26 -62.75 -40.27 -3.08
C HIS A 26 -61.55 -40.30 -4.05
N ARG A 27 -61.20 -41.51 -4.51
CA ARG A 27 -60.22 -41.83 -5.58
C ARG A 27 -61.02 -42.24 -6.82
N ILE A 28 -60.64 -41.82 -8.03
CA ILE A 28 -60.50 -42.66 -9.25
C ILE A 28 -59.38 -42.08 -10.15
N SER A 29 -58.72 -42.95 -10.91
CA SER A 29 -57.37 -42.92 -11.49
C SER A 29 -57.14 -42.22 -12.84
N ALA A 30 -55.85 -41.91 -13.08
CA ALA A 30 -55.03 -42.10 -14.29
C ALA A 30 -54.99 -41.07 -15.47
N ALA A 31 -53.73 -40.76 -15.82
CA ALA A 31 -53.12 -40.59 -17.16
C ALA A 31 -52.81 -39.19 -17.74
N LEU A 32 -51.48 -38.91 -17.78
CA LEU A 32 -50.61 -38.38 -18.87
C LEU A 32 -50.81 -36.98 -19.51
N ASP A 33 -49.70 -36.22 -19.38
CA ASP A 33 -49.03 -35.29 -20.31
C ASP A 33 -49.66 -33.97 -20.83
N SER A 34 -48.77 -32.97 -20.82
CA SER A 34 -48.76 -31.55 -21.30
C SER A 34 -49.24 -31.34 -22.77
N PRO A 35 -49.23 -30.12 -23.42
CA PRO A 35 -48.56 -28.85 -23.07
C PRO A 35 -49.24 -27.50 -23.50
N LEU A 36 -48.58 -26.40 -23.07
CA LEU A 36 -48.37 -25.06 -23.68
C LEU A 36 -49.44 -24.35 -24.56
N SER A 37 -49.56 -23.03 -24.28
CA SER A 37 -49.56 -21.88 -25.22
C SER A 37 -50.82 -20.98 -25.28
N SER A 38 -50.62 -19.68 -25.03
CA SER A 38 -51.26 -18.54 -25.74
C SER A 38 -50.52 -17.26 -25.32
N LEU A 39 -49.70 -16.69 -26.21
CA LEU A 39 -49.99 -15.60 -27.15
C LEU A 39 -50.02 -14.20 -26.51
N PHE A 40 -48.88 -13.51 -26.64
CA PHE A 40 -48.69 -12.07 -26.45
C PHE A 40 -49.18 -11.28 -27.68
N LYS A 41 -49.91 -10.18 -27.44
CA LYS A 41 -49.82 -8.97 -28.29
C LYS A 41 -50.06 -7.72 -27.44
N TRP A 42 -49.04 -6.89 -27.28
CA TRP A 42 -49.21 -5.44 -27.24
C TRP A 42 -47.93 -4.72 -27.67
N VAL A 43 -48.10 -3.81 -28.62
CA VAL A 43 -47.04 -2.97 -29.22
C VAL A 43 -46.68 -1.86 -28.24
N SER A 44 -45.41 -1.70 -27.89
CA SER A 44 -44.91 -0.51 -27.20
C SER A 44 -44.07 0.35 -28.15
N LYS A 45 -44.49 1.61 -28.30
CA LYS A 45 -43.74 2.67 -28.96
C LYS A 45 -42.42 2.91 -28.23
N SER A 46 -41.31 3.00 -28.96
CA SER A 46 -40.01 3.38 -28.40
C SER A 46 -40.01 4.86 -27.98
N PRO A 47 -39.53 5.25 -26.79
CA PRO A 47 -39.31 6.65 -26.45
C PRO A 47 -38.05 7.20 -27.15
N PRO A 48 -37.89 8.53 -27.29
CA PRO A 48 -36.80 9.13 -28.05
C PRO A 48 -35.45 8.86 -27.36
N LYS A 49 -34.42 8.55 -28.16
CA LYS A 49 -33.04 8.39 -27.69
C LYS A 49 -32.54 9.73 -27.15
N ASN A 50 -32.26 9.78 -25.84
CA ASN A 50 -31.51 10.88 -25.24
C ASN A 50 -30.03 10.78 -25.70
N PRO A 51 -29.31 11.90 -25.96
CA PRO A 51 -27.96 11.85 -26.51
C PRO A 51 -26.96 11.35 -25.46
N GLN A 52 -26.22 10.30 -25.83
CA GLN A 52 -24.83 10.04 -25.41
C GLN A 52 -24.57 10.17 -23.89
N THR A 53 -25.12 9.27 -23.07
CA THR A 53 -24.26 8.67 -22.04
C THR A 53 -23.34 7.73 -22.80
N GLU A 54 -22.14 8.17 -23.17
CA GLU A 54 -21.07 7.24 -23.51
C GLU A 54 -20.87 6.38 -22.26
N ALA A 55 -21.56 5.23 -22.23
CA ALA A 55 -21.29 4.21 -21.24
C ALA A 55 -19.81 3.93 -21.40
N SER A 56 -19.01 4.28 -20.39
CA SER A 56 -17.59 3.95 -20.36
C SER A 56 -17.50 2.44 -20.55
N LEU A 57 -17.16 2.00 -21.76
CA LEU A 57 -17.08 0.59 -22.12
C LEU A 57 -15.74 0.06 -21.61
N VAL A 58 -15.54 0.13 -20.29
CA VAL A 58 -14.40 -0.52 -19.64
C VAL A 58 -14.57 -2.03 -19.87
N ARG A 59 -13.61 -2.63 -20.57
CA ARG A 59 -13.54 -4.07 -20.76
C ARG A 59 -12.45 -4.63 -19.85
N PHE A 60 -12.85 -5.38 -18.84
CA PHE A 60 -11.90 -6.07 -17.97
C PHE A 60 -11.40 -7.34 -18.65
N GLU A 61 -10.08 -7.54 -18.60
CA GLU A 61 -9.46 -8.82 -18.89
C GLU A 61 -9.67 -9.77 -17.70
N SER A 62 -10.07 -11.02 -17.95
CA SER A 62 -10.28 -12.03 -16.92
C SER A 62 -8.94 -12.64 -16.46
N GLY A 63 -8.89 -13.13 -15.21
CA GLY A 63 -7.72 -13.86 -14.68
C GLY A 63 -6.84 -13.09 -13.68
N TYR A 64 -7.10 -11.79 -13.49
CA TYR A 64 -6.44 -11.00 -12.45
C TYR A 64 -7.16 -11.17 -11.09
N LEU A 65 -6.42 -11.62 -10.07
CA LEU A 65 -6.86 -11.67 -8.68
C LEU A 65 -6.17 -10.56 -7.88
N VAL A 66 -6.91 -9.89 -6.99
CA VAL A 66 -6.37 -8.88 -6.08
C VAL A 66 -6.50 -9.40 -4.66
N GLU A 67 -5.39 -9.46 -3.93
CA GLU A 67 -5.33 -9.87 -2.53
C GLU A 67 -4.67 -8.79 -1.68
N THR A 68 -5.15 -8.63 -0.45
CA THR A 68 -4.49 -7.79 0.55
C THR A 68 -3.33 -8.54 1.18
N ILE A 69 -2.11 -8.15 0.83
CA ILE A 69 -0.86 -8.75 1.30
C ILE A 69 -0.21 -8.02 2.48
N ALA A 70 -0.77 -6.88 2.88
CA ALA A 70 -0.44 -6.13 4.09
C ALA A 70 -1.57 -5.12 4.36
N ASP A 71 -2.15 -5.12 5.55
CA ASP A 71 -3.20 -4.19 5.94
C ASP A 71 -2.61 -3.02 6.75
N GLY A 72 -2.56 -1.83 6.14
CA GLY A 72 -1.99 -0.63 6.75
C GLY A 72 -2.64 -0.24 8.09
N ASN A 73 -3.95 -0.45 8.24
CA ASN A 73 -4.65 -0.16 9.49
C ASN A 73 -4.18 -1.07 10.63
N ARG A 74 -3.92 -2.34 10.34
CA ARG A 74 -3.37 -3.30 11.33
C ARG A 74 -1.92 -2.99 11.69
N LEU A 75 -1.18 -2.47 10.71
CA LEU A 75 0.22 -2.11 10.85
C LEU A 75 0.43 -0.72 11.46
N GLY A 76 -0.63 0.09 11.57
CA GLY A 76 -0.54 1.49 11.98
C GLY A 76 0.23 2.35 10.97
N LEU A 77 0.21 1.99 9.68
CA LEU A 77 0.89 2.69 8.61
C LEU A 77 -0.07 3.19 7.53
N THR A 78 0.24 4.33 6.92
CA THR A 78 -0.45 4.81 5.71
C THR A 78 0.52 4.72 4.54
N PRO A 79 0.50 3.61 3.76
CA PRO A 79 1.50 3.39 2.73
C PRO A 79 1.24 4.31 1.54
N HIS A 80 2.25 5.07 1.13
CA HIS A 80 2.18 5.95 -0.04
C HIS A 80 2.90 5.36 -1.25
N ALA A 81 4.06 4.74 -1.02
CA ALA A 81 4.83 4.04 -2.02
C ALA A 81 5.42 2.76 -1.42
N ILE A 82 5.70 1.79 -2.28
CA ILE A 82 6.39 0.56 -1.93
C ILE A 82 7.51 0.30 -2.93
N ARG A 83 8.60 -0.31 -2.47
CA ARG A 83 9.67 -0.83 -3.33
C ARG A 83 10.12 -2.19 -2.82
N VAL A 84 10.27 -3.14 -3.73
CA VAL A 84 10.87 -4.44 -3.42
C VAL A 84 12.38 -4.28 -3.41
N SER A 85 13.03 -4.66 -2.31
CA SER A 85 14.49 -4.71 -2.22
C SER A 85 15.05 -5.96 -2.92
N PRO A 86 16.36 -6.02 -3.22
CA PRO A 86 16.96 -7.16 -3.93
C PRO A 86 16.81 -8.52 -3.24
N ASP A 87 16.63 -8.53 -1.92
CA ASP A 87 16.38 -9.70 -1.06
C ASP A 87 14.88 -10.09 -1.00
N GLY A 88 14.00 -9.36 -1.67
CA GLY A 88 12.56 -9.65 -1.74
C GLY A 88 11.73 -9.04 -0.60
N GLU A 89 12.31 -8.21 0.26
CA GLU A 89 11.54 -7.48 1.26
C GLU A 89 10.80 -6.27 0.66
N LEU A 90 9.72 -5.82 1.29
CA LEU A 90 9.02 -4.60 0.89
C LEU A 90 9.48 -3.43 1.75
N ILE A 91 9.96 -2.37 1.13
CA ILE A 91 10.21 -1.08 1.75
C ILE A 91 9.02 -0.17 1.44
N ALA A 92 8.20 0.09 2.44
CA ALA A 92 7.04 0.96 2.38
C ALA A 92 7.35 2.35 2.95
N VAL A 93 6.79 3.37 2.30
CA VAL A 93 6.82 4.76 2.77
C VAL A 93 5.52 5.05 3.50
N ASP A 94 5.61 5.28 4.80
CA ASP A 94 4.50 5.77 5.61
C ASP A 94 4.57 7.30 5.66
N SER A 95 3.94 7.92 4.65
CA SER A 95 4.05 9.37 4.44
C SER A 95 3.44 10.16 5.59
N VAL A 96 2.30 9.69 6.11
CA VAL A 96 1.54 10.39 7.16
C VAL A 96 2.33 10.38 8.47
N ASN A 97 2.89 9.24 8.87
CA ASN A 97 3.68 9.15 10.09
C ASN A 97 5.16 9.51 9.89
N SER A 98 5.56 9.93 8.68
CA SER A 98 6.94 10.31 8.32
C SER A 98 7.97 9.21 8.61
N ASN A 99 7.63 7.97 8.26
CA ASN A 99 8.41 6.78 8.55
C ASN A 99 8.69 5.94 7.29
N ILE A 100 9.80 5.21 7.32
CA ILE A 100 10.12 4.16 6.35
C ILE A 100 10.02 2.82 7.05
N VAL A 101 9.25 1.90 6.49
CA VAL A 101 8.87 0.63 7.13
C VAL A 101 9.24 -0.54 6.22
N ARG A 102 9.82 -1.59 6.79
CA ARG A 102 10.12 -2.86 6.12
C ARG A 102 9.01 -3.86 6.44
N ILE A 103 8.51 -4.55 5.42
CA ILE A 103 7.57 -5.66 5.55
C ILE A 103 8.24 -6.89 4.94
N THR A 104 8.50 -7.87 5.79
CA THR A 104 9.24 -9.08 5.41
C THR A 104 8.25 -10.18 5.01
N PRO A 105 8.47 -10.89 3.89
CA PRO A 105 7.72 -12.09 3.54
C PRO A 105 7.79 -13.20 4.63
N PRO A 106 6.83 -14.14 4.68
CA PRO A 106 5.70 -14.29 3.75
C PRO A 106 4.66 -13.18 3.91
N LEU A 107 4.13 -12.71 2.78
CA LEU A 107 3.17 -11.62 2.76
C LEU A 107 1.74 -12.14 2.91
N SER A 108 0.95 -11.46 3.74
CA SER A 108 -0.46 -11.77 3.98
C SER A 108 -1.15 -10.59 4.65
N ALA A 109 -2.48 -10.65 4.78
CA ALA A 109 -3.23 -9.68 5.58
C ALA A 109 -2.74 -9.53 7.04
N PHE A 110 -1.92 -10.46 7.54
CA PHE A 110 -1.32 -10.46 8.88
C PHE A 110 0.18 -10.14 8.90
N SER A 111 0.77 -9.70 7.78
CA SER A 111 2.15 -9.26 7.73
C SER A 111 2.44 -8.19 8.77
N ARG A 112 3.70 -8.14 9.24
CA ARG A 112 4.17 -7.17 10.24
C ARG A 112 5.15 -6.21 9.60
N GLY A 113 5.04 -4.94 9.99
CA GLY A 113 5.97 -3.88 9.62
C GLY A 113 7.03 -3.67 10.71
N ARG A 114 8.26 -3.40 10.31
CA ARG A 114 9.35 -2.99 11.19
C ARG A 114 9.86 -1.62 10.74
N LEU A 115 10.00 -0.69 11.69
CA LEU A 115 10.59 0.61 11.40
C LEU A 115 12.03 0.43 10.89
N VAL A 116 12.31 0.99 9.71
CA VAL A 116 13.66 1.10 9.16
C VAL A 116 14.29 2.39 9.65
N ALA A 117 13.62 3.53 9.42
CA ALA A 117 14.06 4.84 9.85
C ALA A 117 12.87 5.78 10.06
N GLY A 118 13.05 6.78 10.92
CA GLY A 118 12.06 7.79 11.26
C GLY A 118 11.79 7.85 12.76
N SER A 119 10.65 8.43 13.13
CA SER A 119 10.25 8.58 14.52
C SER A 119 9.15 7.59 14.90
N PHE A 120 9.42 6.75 15.90
CA PHE A 120 8.38 5.94 16.55
C PHE A 120 7.24 6.78 17.16
N GLN A 121 7.47 8.08 17.38
CA GLN A 121 6.49 9.03 17.89
C GLN A 121 5.83 9.86 16.78
N GLY A 122 6.11 9.57 15.51
CA GLY A 122 5.55 10.30 14.36
C GLY A 122 6.03 11.75 14.22
N ARG A 123 7.16 12.12 14.84
CA ARG A 123 7.73 13.47 14.72
C ARG A 123 8.30 13.67 13.32
N SER A 124 7.91 14.77 12.67
CA SER A 124 8.47 15.18 11.38
C SER A 124 9.60 16.20 11.50
N GLY A 125 10.38 16.37 10.43
CA GLY A 125 11.46 17.36 10.32
C GLY A 125 12.61 16.87 9.44
N LEU A 126 13.66 17.69 9.30
CA LEU A 126 14.88 17.35 8.58
C LEU A 126 16.02 17.10 9.58
N ILE A 127 16.14 15.85 10.05
CA ILE A 127 17.19 15.44 11.00
C ILE A 127 17.86 14.19 10.46
N ASP A 128 19.18 14.26 10.30
CA ASP A 128 20.09 13.17 9.97
C ASP A 128 20.59 12.45 11.24
N GLY A 129 21.23 11.29 11.09
CA GLY A 129 21.82 10.53 12.20
C GLY A 129 21.31 9.09 12.26
N LYS A 130 21.23 8.52 13.47
CA LYS A 130 20.79 7.11 13.62
C LYS A 130 19.38 6.92 13.07
N PRO A 131 19.03 5.75 12.51
CA PRO A 131 17.71 5.53 11.91
C PRO A 131 16.50 5.86 12.81
N SER A 132 16.59 5.59 14.12
CA SER A 132 15.54 5.90 15.10
C SER A 132 15.49 7.37 15.55
N GLU A 133 16.58 8.11 15.36
CA GLU A 133 16.73 9.53 15.72
C GLU A 133 16.44 10.45 14.53
N ALA A 134 16.62 9.94 13.32
CA ALA A 134 16.32 10.64 12.08
C ALA A 134 14.85 11.04 11.97
N ARG A 135 14.60 12.15 11.28
CA ARG A 135 13.25 12.66 11.00
C ARG A 135 13.11 12.89 9.51
N PHE A 136 11.92 12.56 9.01
CA PHE A 136 11.46 12.85 7.65
C PHE A 136 10.23 13.77 7.75
N ASN A 137 9.76 14.30 6.63
CA ASN A 137 8.54 15.09 6.57
C ASN A 137 7.77 14.79 5.28
N GLN A 138 6.70 14.01 5.42
CA GLN A 138 5.87 13.54 4.32
C GLN A 138 6.69 12.88 3.19
N PRO A 139 7.53 11.88 3.47
CA PRO A 139 8.23 11.15 2.41
C PRO A 139 7.23 10.55 1.42
N ARG A 140 7.58 10.52 0.13
CA ARG A 140 6.69 9.97 -0.91
C ARG A 140 7.37 8.93 -1.79
N GLY A 141 8.57 9.23 -2.25
CA GLY A 141 9.34 8.35 -3.13
C GLY A 141 10.32 7.46 -2.38
N VAL A 142 10.54 6.25 -2.87
CA VAL A 142 11.57 5.35 -2.34
C VAL A 142 12.23 4.52 -3.44
N ALA A 143 13.56 4.43 -3.37
CA ALA A 143 14.38 3.56 -4.20
C ALA A 143 15.35 2.76 -3.33
N VAL A 144 15.78 1.59 -3.80
CA VAL A 144 16.76 0.73 -3.12
C VAL A 144 17.86 0.39 -4.11
N ASP A 145 19.13 0.57 -3.71
CA ASP A 145 20.26 0.14 -4.52
C ASP A 145 20.64 -1.34 -4.30
N ARG A 146 21.74 -1.77 -4.90
CA ARG A 146 22.20 -3.17 -4.83
C ARG A 146 22.85 -3.56 -3.52
N ARG A 147 23.26 -2.59 -2.72
CA ARG A 147 23.81 -2.82 -1.37
C ARG A 147 22.72 -2.78 -0.32
N GLY A 148 21.51 -2.36 -0.71
CA GLY A 148 20.38 -2.23 0.20
C GLY A 148 20.29 -0.85 0.84
N ASN A 149 21.05 0.16 0.38
CA ASN A 149 20.77 1.52 0.80
C ASN A 149 19.42 1.95 0.24
N ILE A 150 18.68 2.70 1.05
CA ILE A 150 17.34 3.19 0.72
C ILE A 150 17.42 4.69 0.49
N TYR A 151 16.97 5.15 -0.67
CA TYR A 151 16.89 6.56 -1.02
C TYR A 151 15.44 7.01 -0.94
N VAL A 152 15.20 8.13 -0.29
CA VAL A 152 13.86 8.63 0.03
C VAL A 152 13.68 10.04 -0.54
N ALA A 153 12.60 10.25 -1.28
CA ALA A 153 12.14 11.59 -1.63
C ALA A 153 11.33 12.17 -0.46
N ASP A 154 11.97 13.04 0.31
CA ASP A 154 11.46 13.65 1.54
C ASP A 154 10.85 15.02 1.21
N VAL A 155 9.63 14.99 0.65
CA VAL A 155 9.17 16.08 -0.23
C VAL A 155 8.89 17.39 0.50
N SER A 156 8.37 17.34 1.73
CA SER A 156 8.13 18.57 2.51
C SER A 156 9.40 19.13 3.15
N ASN A 157 10.47 18.34 3.18
CA ASN A 157 11.82 18.81 3.47
C ASN A 157 12.60 19.18 2.19
N LEU A 158 12.03 18.96 0.99
CA LEU A 158 12.64 19.30 -0.31
C LEU A 158 14.02 18.66 -0.50
N ALA A 159 14.18 17.44 0.03
CA ALA A 159 15.46 16.75 0.11
C ALA A 159 15.37 15.32 -0.42
N ILE A 160 16.49 14.84 -0.97
CA ILE A 160 16.74 13.42 -1.19
C ILE A 160 17.57 12.92 -0.01
N ARG A 161 17.05 11.91 0.68
CA ARG A 161 17.67 11.32 1.88
C ARG A 161 18.18 9.92 1.54
N LYS A 162 19.25 9.48 2.20
CA LYS A 162 19.81 8.13 2.08
C LYS A 162 19.81 7.48 3.47
N ILE A 163 19.33 6.25 3.54
CA ILE A 163 19.45 5.34 4.68
C ILE A 163 20.48 4.28 4.27
N GLY A 164 21.63 4.26 4.94
CA GLY A 164 22.68 3.27 4.74
C GLY A 164 23.26 2.79 6.06
N ASP A 165 24.40 2.11 6.00
CA ASP A 165 25.04 1.48 7.18
C ASP A 165 25.43 2.50 8.27
N SER A 166 25.79 3.72 7.87
CA SER A 166 26.14 4.81 8.79
C SER A 166 24.92 5.54 9.37
N GLY A 167 23.71 5.19 8.95
CA GLY A 167 22.46 5.83 9.35
C GLY A 167 21.79 6.61 8.21
N VAL A 168 21.06 7.66 8.58
CA VAL A 168 20.33 8.54 7.66
C VAL A 168 21.14 9.80 7.39
N SER A 169 21.25 10.16 6.12
CA SER A 169 21.93 11.37 5.66
C SER A 169 21.14 12.09 4.58
N THR A 170 21.34 13.40 4.44
CA THR A 170 20.83 14.19 3.33
C THR A 170 21.86 14.22 2.20
N ILE A 171 21.48 13.75 1.01
CA ILE A 171 22.41 13.64 -0.13
C ILE A 171 22.21 14.71 -1.21
N ALA A 172 21.05 15.39 -1.22
CA ALA A 172 20.79 16.54 -2.08
C ALA A 172 19.58 17.34 -1.57
N GLY A 173 19.61 18.67 -1.74
CA GLY A 173 18.48 19.54 -1.41
C GLY A 173 18.30 19.82 0.09
N GLY A 174 17.16 20.41 0.44
CA GLY A 174 16.74 20.72 1.83
C GLY A 174 17.43 21.91 2.51
N LYS A 175 18.72 22.16 2.26
CA LYS A 175 19.51 23.20 2.95
C LYS A 175 18.91 24.60 2.86
N ALA A 176 18.34 24.96 1.71
CA ALA A 176 17.74 26.28 1.50
C ALA A 176 16.38 26.46 2.20
N GLY A 177 15.73 25.38 2.63
CA GLY A 177 14.39 25.41 3.26
C GLY A 177 13.27 25.93 2.34
N ALA A 178 13.51 26.03 1.03
CA ALA A 178 12.56 26.57 0.06
C ALA A 178 12.64 25.82 -1.26
N ALA A 179 11.46 25.58 -1.86
CA ALA A 179 11.34 24.88 -3.14
C ALA A 179 11.98 25.71 -4.26
N GLY A 180 12.43 25.05 -5.32
CA GLY A 180 12.97 25.73 -6.49
C GLY A 180 13.55 24.79 -7.52
N PHE A 181 14.18 25.36 -8.54
CA PHE A 181 14.79 24.63 -9.63
C PHE A 181 16.24 25.10 -9.79
N ARG A 182 17.16 24.40 -9.13
CA ARG A 182 18.60 24.69 -9.20
C ARG A 182 19.38 23.38 -9.27
N ASP A 183 20.26 23.28 -10.24
CA ASP A 183 21.29 22.23 -10.32
C ASP A 183 22.58 22.69 -9.63
N GLY A 184 23.58 21.80 -9.56
CA GLY A 184 24.90 22.09 -8.99
C GLY A 184 25.25 21.12 -7.87
N PRO A 185 26.16 21.52 -6.96
CA PRO A 185 26.50 20.74 -5.78
C PRO A 185 25.26 20.35 -4.97
N SER A 186 25.30 19.18 -4.32
CA SER A 186 24.17 18.60 -3.58
C SER A 186 23.49 19.56 -2.60
N GLU A 187 24.29 20.34 -1.87
CA GLU A 187 23.83 21.31 -0.87
C GLU A 187 23.14 22.56 -1.46
N GLU A 188 23.39 22.84 -2.74
CA GLU A 188 22.82 23.99 -3.45
C GLU A 188 21.64 23.61 -4.36
N ALA A 189 21.55 22.32 -4.71
CA ALA A 189 20.47 21.79 -5.53
C ALA A 189 19.11 22.10 -4.89
N ARG A 190 18.12 22.41 -5.73
CA ARG A 190 16.74 22.67 -5.31
C ARG A 190 15.77 21.84 -6.15
N PHE A 191 14.78 21.31 -5.45
CA PHE A 191 13.67 20.54 -5.99
C PHE A 191 12.35 21.27 -5.71
N SER A 192 11.30 20.91 -6.45
CA SER A 192 9.94 21.34 -6.11
C SER A 192 9.42 20.59 -4.88
N ALA A 193 8.18 20.85 -4.47
CA ALA A 193 7.49 20.06 -3.43
C ALA A 193 6.80 18.80 -3.97
N ASP A 194 6.90 18.53 -5.28
CA ASP A 194 6.36 17.33 -5.91
C ASP A 194 7.44 16.64 -6.73
N PHE A 195 8.14 15.71 -6.08
CA PHE A 195 9.17 14.90 -6.72
C PHE A 195 9.16 13.46 -6.22
N ASP A 196 9.79 12.58 -6.99
CA ASP A 196 9.99 11.16 -6.70
C ASP A 196 11.43 10.75 -7.08
N VAL A 197 11.88 9.58 -6.63
CA VAL A 197 13.25 9.10 -6.83
C VAL A 197 13.28 7.67 -7.37
N VAL A 198 14.14 7.43 -8.36
CA VAL A 198 14.34 6.13 -9.00
C VAL A 198 15.83 5.82 -9.06
N TYR A 199 16.23 4.65 -8.56
CA TYR A 199 17.60 4.17 -8.74
C TYR A 199 17.78 3.51 -10.11
N VAL A 200 18.82 3.93 -10.84
CA VAL A 200 19.18 3.38 -12.14
C VAL A 200 20.57 2.78 -12.06
N LYS A 201 20.59 1.46 -11.88
CA LYS A 201 21.81 0.66 -11.68
C LYS A 201 22.84 0.82 -12.80
N SER A 202 22.42 0.80 -14.07
CA SER A 202 23.33 0.93 -15.21
C SER A 202 24.02 2.30 -15.29
N LEU A 203 23.50 3.31 -14.61
CA LEU A 203 24.04 4.67 -14.61
C LEU A 203 24.79 5.02 -13.32
N CYS A 204 24.78 4.13 -12.32
CA CYS A 204 25.20 4.44 -10.95
C CYS A 204 24.62 5.78 -10.46
N SER A 205 23.29 5.92 -10.53
CA SER A 205 22.65 7.21 -10.29
C SER A 205 21.23 7.07 -9.78
N LEU A 206 20.76 8.12 -9.12
CA LEU A 206 19.34 8.37 -8.93
C LEU A 206 18.84 9.28 -10.04
N LEU A 207 17.65 8.98 -10.55
CA LEU A 207 16.84 9.92 -11.30
C LEU A 207 15.79 10.49 -10.36
N VAL A 208 15.65 11.80 -10.37
CA VAL A 208 14.61 12.53 -9.64
C VAL A 208 13.56 12.95 -10.64
N VAL A 209 12.33 12.49 -10.46
CA VAL A 209 11.17 12.92 -11.24
C VAL A 209 10.59 14.14 -10.55
N ASP A 210 11.09 15.33 -10.88
CA ASP A 210 10.74 16.60 -10.25
C ASP A 210 9.56 17.25 -10.99
N ARG A 211 8.36 16.71 -10.72
CA ARG A 211 7.12 17.04 -11.45
C ARG A 211 6.76 18.52 -11.33
N GLY A 212 6.91 19.11 -10.15
CA GLY A 212 6.61 20.54 -9.95
C GLY A 212 7.51 21.48 -10.75
N ASN A 213 8.68 21.00 -11.20
CA ASN A 213 9.59 21.73 -12.08
C ASN A 213 9.58 21.20 -13.52
N ALA A 214 8.67 20.28 -13.87
CA ALA A 214 8.59 19.62 -15.18
C ALA A 214 9.93 19.04 -15.67
N ALA A 215 10.70 18.45 -14.75
CA ALA A 215 12.09 18.04 -15.03
C ALA A 215 12.41 16.62 -14.56
N LEU A 216 13.28 15.95 -15.31
CA LEU A 216 14.01 14.77 -14.87
C LEU A 216 15.42 15.22 -14.46
N ARG A 217 15.78 15.01 -13.20
CA ARG A 217 17.10 15.37 -12.65
C ARG A 217 17.91 14.11 -12.44
N LYS A 218 19.24 14.22 -12.46
CA LYS A 218 20.15 13.09 -12.19
C LYS A 218 21.04 13.45 -11.00
N ILE A 219 21.16 12.54 -10.05
CA ILE A 219 22.15 12.59 -8.98
C ILE A 219 23.12 11.44 -9.20
N PHE A 220 24.39 11.78 -9.41
CA PHE A 220 25.47 10.80 -9.47
C PHE A 220 25.69 10.24 -8.07
N LEU A 221 25.70 8.91 -7.95
CA LEU A 221 26.02 8.23 -6.70
C LEU A 221 27.53 7.97 -6.62
N HIS A 222 28.02 7.72 -5.42
CA HIS A 222 29.39 7.23 -5.24
C HIS A 222 29.50 5.81 -5.78
N ASP A 223 30.67 5.44 -6.30
CA ASP A 223 30.89 4.10 -6.87
C ASP A 223 30.60 2.99 -5.85
N ASP A 224 30.93 3.22 -4.58
CA ASP A 224 30.67 2.31 -3.47
C ASP A 224 29.17 2.04 -3.23
N ASP A 225 28.26 2.89 -3.72
CA ASP A 225 26.81 2.65 -3.64
C ASP A 225 26.30 1.76 -4.79
N CYS A 226 27.16 1.48 -5.77
CA CYS A 226 26.82 0.83 -7.03
C CYS A 226 27.55 -0.50 -7.26
N THR A 227 28.74 -0.66 -6.70
CA THR A 227 29.49 -1.92 -6.71
C THR A 227 28.94 -2.86 -5.65
N GLN A 228 28.97 -4.17 -5.93
CA GLN A 228 28.87 -5.16 -4.87
C GLN A 228 30.28 -5.55 -4.49
N ASP A 229 30.60 -5.50 -3.20
CA ASP A 229 31.84 -6.09 -2.69
C ASP A 229 31.79 -7.60 -2.93
N PHE A 230 32.35 -8.05 -4.06
CA PHE A 230 32.78 -9.43 -4.24
C PHE A 230 34.09 -9.64 -3.49
N SER A 231 34.09 -9.43 -2.18
CA SER A 231 35.21 -9.82 -1.32
C SER A 231 34.78 -10.97 -0.41
N SER A 232 35.02 -12.18 -0.92
CA SER A 232 35.15 -13.49 -0.23
C SER A 232 34.29 -14.63 -0.82
N VAL A 233 34.55 -14.99 -2.07
CA VAL A 233 34.64 -16.42 -2.39
C VAL A 233 36.08 -16.65 -2.81
N GLY A 234 36.88 -17.21 -1.90
CA GLY A 234 38.29 -17.48 -2.13
C GLY A 234 38.46 -18.51 -3.24
N PHE A 235 39.34 -18.21 -4.20
CA PHE A 235 39.81 -19.17 -5.20
C PHE A 235 40.76 -20.24 -4.61
N SER A 236 40.74 -20.45 -3.29
CA SER A 236 41.54 -21.47 -2.59
C SER A 236 40.74 -22.73 -2.20
N ASP A 237 39.42 -22.78 -2.47
CA ASP A 237 38.60 -23.99 -2.20
C ASP A 237 38.34 -24.84 -3.46
N ILE A 238 39.09 -24.61 -4.54
CA ILE A 238 39.12 -25.49 -5.71
C ILE A 238 40.57 -25.74 -6.08
N LEU A 239 41.20 -26.69 -5.36
CA LEU A 239 42.10 -27.75 -5.85
C LEU A 239 42.63 -28.58 -4.68
#